data_AF-A0AAD7HMD4-F1
#
_entry.id   AF-A0AAD7HMD4-F1
#
_cell.length_a   1.000
_cell.length_b   1.000
_cell.length_c   1.000
_cell.angle_alpha   90.00
_cell.angle_beta   90.00
_cell.angle_gamma   90.00
#
_symmetry.space_group_name_H-M   'P 1'
#
loop_
_entity.id
_entity.type
_entity.pdbx_description
1 polymer ?
#
loop_
_entity_poly.entity_id
_entity_poly.type
_entity_poly.pdbx_seq_one_letter_code
_entity_poly.pdbx_strand_id
1 'polypeptide(L)'
;MVARFLHGLDNIRMSDILPLIYHHRSGYPSINSANSDEQNLLFVTHGSPDEIRNARPYMSTWATRLVAVEVRRQVGRLTKDDPTDPTHHVHLRAATNERSKAHVVTWCDLGNWSLKKLESCYWRRGAGDLAMFITEAAAAPAFEGGVAVVRAQRPHPIIQSSAMASFIISRNRCANGDLAMILGIWHFACKSHVDVKRVYCHLGNYVAATTSRAALNSMTAGSMEELRADVGSALEGGEMPVCLILDNVQEYFEVNEQGIGRQNELKVGTAGTSIVLDECAPGAFDAKDHHDRVAKNERRLLTHDALFDDLDFPHLRRVIPLHWARVLVEFSPHFLPLLNSIAALFRSSPVARRRMREGRKMKGQPLGTNGERSTETQGMERAVKDFENQMGLNPELTKAFLFWIRGDGASYANILRLTKYCAPIGTFPNKVATPEIWHTGATDLNSFLQVYPISHRKGVSLESRLPMTLSTRTQDHRFTRTDLDAFAI
;
A
#
# COMPACT_ATOMS: atom_id res chain seq x y z
N MET A 1 -21.14 -47.38 -36.83
CA MET A 1 -19.68 -47.58 -36.73
C MET A 1 -18.98 -46.32 -36.21
N VAL A 2 -19.05 -45.19 -36.92
CA VAL A 2 -18.41 -43.91 -36.52
C VAL A 2 -18.80 -43.44 -35.12
N ALA A 3 -20.07 -43.47 -34.73
CA ALA A 3 -20.50 -43.06 -33.39
C ALA A 3 -19.85 -43.89 -32.27
N ARG A 4 -19.71 -45.21 -32.44
CA ARG A 4 -19.05 -46.08 -31.44
C ARG A 4 -17.58 -45.72 -31.26
N PHE A 5 -16.89 -45.46 -32.37
CA PHE A 5 -15.52 -44.97 -32.38
C PHE A 5 -15.39 -43.60 -31.68
N LEU A 6 -16.25 -42.64 -32.00
CA LEU A 6 -16.25 -41.30 -31.38
C LEU A 6 -16.58 -41.35 -29.87
N HIS A 7 -17.37 -42.32 -29.43
CA HIS A 7 -17.64 -42.57 -28.00
C HIS A 7 -16.56 -43.40 -27.30
N GLY A 8 -15.50 -43.82 -27.99
CA GLY A 8 -14.43 -44.65 -27.41
C GLY A 8 -14.85 -46.09 -27.08
N LEU A 9 -15.96 -46.57 -27.66
CA LEU A 9 -16.51 -47.92 -27.47
C LEU A 9 -15.98 -48.94 -28.50
N ASP A 10 -14.89 -48.59 -29.16
CA ASP A 10 -14.19 -49.41 -30.14
C ASP A 10 -12.78 -49.75 -29.62
N ASN A 11 -12.13 -50.75 -30.20
CA ASN A 11 -10.78 -51.18 -29.81
C ASN A 11 -9.70 -50.20 -30.26
N ILE A 12 -10.02 -49.33 -31.24
CA ILE A 12 -9.13 -48.29 -31.74
C ILE A 12 -9.61 -46.95 -31.18
N ARG A 13 -8.71 -46.20 -30.52
CA ARG A 13 -9.00 -44.89 -29.93
C ARG A 13 -8.34 -43.77 -30.74
N MET A 14 -8.85 -42.55 -30.57
CA MET A 14 -8.21 -41.36 -31.14
C MET A 14 -6.75 -41.19 -30.68
N SER A 15 -6.42 -41.63 -29.46
CA SER A 15 -5.04 -41.64 -28.94
C SER A 15 -4.10 -42.53 -29.74
N ASP A 16 -4.62 -43.53 -30.46
CA ASP A 16 -3.81 -44.46 -31.25
C ASP A 16 -3.64 -43.93 -32.68
N ILE A 17 -4.68 -43.28 -33.22
CA ILE A 17 -4.70 -42.77 -34.59
C ILE A 17 -3.93 -41.45 -34.74
N LEU A 18 -4.14 -40.50 -33.83
CA LEU A 18 -3.57 -39.16 -33.97
C LEU A 18 -2.02 -39.15 -34.00
N PRO A 19 -1.31 -39.91 -33.13
CA PRO A 19 0.15 -40.00 -33.21
C PRO A 19 0.61 -40.67 -34.51
N LEU A 20 -0.12 -41.68 -35.00
CA LEU A 20 0.20 -42.31 -36.29
C LEU A 20 0.11 -41.29 -37.42
N ILE A 21 -0.99 -40.52 -37.52
CA ILE A 21 -1.12 -39.50 -38.56
C ILE A 21 -0.05 -38.41 -38.41
N TYR A 22 0.17 -37.93 -37.19
CA TYR A 22 1.04 -36.78 -36.93
C TYR A 22 2.54 -37.10 -37.11
N HIS A 23 2.97 -38.31 -36.77
CA HIS A 23 4.36 -38.74 -36.86
C HIS A 23 4.69 -39.51 -38.14
N HIS A 24 3.70 -39.90 -38.95
CA HIS A 24 3.94 -40.60 -40.21
C HIS A 24 4.64 -39.68 -41.23
N ARG A 25 5.65 -40.22 -41.92
CA ARG A 25 6.47 -39.47 -42.88
C ARG A 25 5.64 -38.82 -44.00
N SER A 26 4.61 -39.53 -44.49
CA SER A 26 3.71 -39.02 -45.54
C SER A 26 2.73 -37.94 -45.07
N GLY A 27 2.62 -37.71 -43.76
CA GLY A 27 1.82 -36.61 -43.22
C GLY A 27 2.49 -35.25 -43.42
N TYR A 28 3.79 -35.23 -43.72
CA TYR A 28 4.57 -34.02 -43.95
C TYR A 28 4.96 -33.90 -45.44
N PRO A 29 4.93 -32.70 -46.05
CA PRO A 29 5.27 -32.54 -47.46
C PRO A 29 6.73 -32.88 -47.70
N SER A 30 7.02 -33.62 -48.78
CA SER A 30 8.40 -33.82 -49.25
C SER A 30 8.94 -32.53 -49.89
N ILE A 31 10.25 -32.32 -49.80
CA ILE A 31 10.93 -31.20 -50.48
C ILE A 31 10.73 -31.22 -52.00
N ASN A 32 10.49 -32.41 -52.57
CA ASN A 32 10.23 -32.60 -53.99
C ASN A 32 8.74 -32.66 -54.34
N SER A 33 7.83 -32.36 -53.39
CA SER A 33 6.39 -32.39 -53.64
C SER A 33 5.90 -31.08 -54.23
N ALA A 34 4.83 -31.12 -55.03
CA ALA A 34 4.17 -29.92 -55.57
C ALA A 34 3.59 -28.99 -54.48
N ASN A 35 3.48 -29.47 -53.24
CA ASN A 35 3.00 -28.73 -52.08
C ASN A 35 4.14 -28.49 -51.07
N SER A 36 5.40 -28.37 -51.54
CA SER A 36 6.58 -28.14 -50.67
C SER A 36 6.43 -26.92 -49.77
N ASP A 37 5.68 -25.90 -50.22
CA ASP A 37 5.45 -24.67 -49.47
C ASP A 37 4.66 -24.89 -48.18
N GLU A 38 3.86 -25.97 -48.10
CA GLU A 38 3.12 -26.34 -46.89
C GLU A 38 4.03 -26.75 -45.72
N GLN A 39 5.33 -26.98 -45.96
CA GLN A 39 6.31 -27.25 -44.90
C GLN A 39 6.41 -26.07 -43.92
N ASN A 40 6.19 -24.85 -44.41
CA ASN A 40 6.22 -23.64 -43.61
C ASN A 40 4.87 -23.36 -42.91
N LEU A 41 3.86 -24.22 -43.10
CA LEU A 41 2.51 -24.02 -42.56
C LEU A 41 2.25 -24.74 -41.22
N LEU A 42 3.30 -25.16 -40.50
CA LEU A 42 3.14 -25.72 -39.16
C LEU A 42 2.78 -24.62 -38.14
N PHE A 43 1.65 -24.82 -37.45
CA PHE A 43 1.14 -23.92 -36.39
C PHE A 43 0.86 -22.48 -36.85
N VAL A 44 0.54 -22.29 -38.14
CA VAL A 44 0.25 -20.96 -38.69
C VAL A 44 -1.09 -20.42 -38.16
N THR A 45 -1.17 -19.10 -38.00
CA THR A 45 -2.35 -18.41 -37.43
C THR A 45 -3.24 -17.74 -38.49
N HIS A 46 -2.78 -17.62 -39.73
CA HIS A 46 -3.46 -16.98 -40.87
C HIS A 46 -3.76 -17.99 -42.00
N GLY A 47 -4.65 -17.66 -42.95
CA GLY A 47 -5.07 -18.57 -44.05
C GLY A 47 -6.09 -19.63 -43.63
N SER A 48 -6.80 -20.29 -44.55
CA SER A 48 -7.75 -21.35 -44.16
C SER A 48 -7.04 -22.70 -44.02
N PRO A 49 -7.19 -23.46 -42.92
CA PRO A 49 -6.70 -24.83 -42.83
C PRO A 49 -7.19 -25.69 -43.99
N ASP A 50 -8.39 -25.43 -44.52
CA ASP A 50 -9.01 -26.20 -45.60
C ASP A 50 -8.22 -26.18 -46.92
N GLU A 51 -7.28 -25.23 -47.06
CA GLU A 51 -6.40 -25.11 -48.22
C GLU A 51 -5.13 -25.97 -48.10
N ILE A 52 -4.85 -26.52 -46.90
CA ILE A 52 -3.66 -27.33 -46.61
C ILE A 52 -3.96 -28.80 -46.91
N ARG A 53 -3.18 -29.39 -47.83
CA ARG A 53 -3.40 -30.76 -48.30
C ARG A 53 -2.74 -31.80 -47.42
N ASN A 54 -1.56 -31.51 -46.87
CA ASN A 54 -0.82 -32.47 -46.06
C ASN A 54 -1.34 -32.52 -44.61
N ALA A 55 -1.49 -33.74 -44.08
CA ALA A 55 -2.18 -33.98 -42.81
C ALA A 55 -1.52 -33.27 -41.61
N ARG A 56 -0.19 -33.27 -41.52
CA ARG A 56 0.53 -32.67 -40.37
C ARG A 56 0.40 -31.14 -40.32
N PRO A 57 0.72 -30.36 -41.37
CA PRO A 57 0.50 -28.91 -41.35
C PRO A 57 -0.98 -28.55 -41.21
N TYR A 58 -1.90 -29.33 -41.80
CA TYR A 58 -3.35 -29.15 -41.59
C TYR A 58 -3.70 -29.29 -40.11
N MET A 59 -3.34 -30.42 -39.49
CA MET A 59 -3.67 -30.72 -38.09
C MET A 59 -3.06 -29.71 -37.12
N SER A 60 -1.79 -29.32 -37.32
CA SER A 60 -1.13 -28.31 -36.48
C SER A 60 -1.85 -26.96 -36.55
N THR A 61 -2.19 -26.50 -37.75
CA THR A 61 -2.87 -25.20 -37.96
C THR A 61 -4.31 -25.22 -37.44
N TRP A 62 -5.04 -26.31 -37.69
CA TRP A 62 -6.38 -26.52 -37.13
C TRP A 62 -6.35 -26.53 -35.58
N ALA A 63 -5.41 -27.26 -34.98
CA ALA A 63 -5.24 -27.33 -33.53
C ALA A 63 -4.88 -25.96 -32.93
N THR A 64 -3.95 -25.20 -33.54
CA THR A 64 -3.61 -23.83 -33.12
C THR A 64 -4.85 -22.94 -33.05
N ARG A 65 -5.73 -23.01 -34.07
CA ARG A 65 -6.97 -22.23 -34.10
C ARG A 65 -7.96 -22.65 -33.03
N LEU A 66 -8.16 -23.95 -32.85
CA LEU A 66 -9.03 -24.49 -31.81
C LEU A 66 -8.57 -24.02 -30.42
N VAL A 67 -7.27 -24.14 -30.15
CA VAL A 67 -6.62 -23.65 -28.92
C VAL A 67 -6.84 -22.15 -28.73
N ALA A 68 -6.61 -21.34 -29.78
CA ALA A 68 -6.77 -19.90 -29.69
C ALA A 68 -8.22 -19.47 -29.36
N VAL A 69 -9.22 -20.13 -29.95
CA VAL A 69 -10.64 -19.89 -29.64
C VAL A 69 -10.94 -20.22 -28.18
N GLU A 70 -10.45 -21.36 -27.70
CA GLU A 70 -10.70 -21.82 -26.34
C GLU A 70 -10.00 -20.93 -25.29
N VAL A 71 -8.73 -20.57 -25.51
CA VAL A 71 -8.00 -19.62 -24.65
C VAL A 71 -8.72 -18.28 -24.61
N ARG A 72 -9.14 -17.74 -25.76
CA ARG A 72 -9.91 -16.49 -25.82
C ARG A 72 -11.19 -16.59 -25.00
N ARG A 73 -11.89 -17.72 -25.08
CA ARG A 73 -13.14 -17.98 -24.35
C ARG A 73 -12.89 -18.07 -22.83
N GLN A 74 -11.83 -18.76 -22.41
CA GLN A 74 -11.44 -18.92 -21.00
C GLN A 74 -11.02 -17.59 -20.37
N VAL A 75 -10.11 -16.85 -20.99
CA VAL A 75 -9.72 -15.50 -20.55
C VAL A 75 -10.94 -14.57 -20.48
N GLY A 76 -11.86 -14.67 -21.44
CA GLY A 76 -13.11 -13.92 -21.44
C GLY A 76 -14.07 -14.22 -20.28
N ARG A 77 -13.94 -15.37 -19.60
CA ARG A 77 -14.69 -15.65 -18.37
C ARG A 77 -14.08 -14.92 -17.18
N LEU A 78 -12.76 -14.77 -17.15
CA LEU A 78 -12.04 -14.10 -16.08
C LEU A 78 -12.30 -12.59 -16.06
N THR A 79 -12.71 -11.99 -17.19
CA THR A 79 -13.11 -10.57 -17.26
C THR A 79 -14.44 -10.25 -16.58
N LYS A 80 -15.03 -11.18 -15.84
CA LYS A 80 -16.30 -11.01 -15.12
C LYS A 80 -16.05 -11.24 -13.64
N ASP A 81 -16.87 -10.66 -12.79
CA ASP A 81 -16.79 -10.90 -11.34
C ASP A 81 -16.98 -12.39 -11.03
N ASP A 82 -16.38 -12.82 -9.92
CA ASP A 82 -16.44 -14.21 -9.51
C ASP A 82 -17.81 -14.54 -8.91
N PRO A 83 -18.58 -15.49 -9.49
CA PRO A 83 -19.89 -15.86 -8.95
C PRO A 83 -19.82 -16.53 -7.57
N THR A 84 -18.65 -17.00 -7.15
CA THR A 84 -18.44 -17.69 -5.86
C THR A 84 -17.73 -16.84 -4.82
N ASP A 85 -17.21 -15.67 -5.21
CA ASP A 85 -16.60 -14.70 -4.29
C ASP A 85 -17.18 -13.30 -4.55
N PRO A 86 -18.25 -12.90 -3.81
CA PRO A 86 -18.89 -11.60 -4.01
C PRO A 86 -18.00 -10.42 -3.59
N THR A 87 -16.89 -10.67 -2.89
CA THR A 87 -15.93 -9.63 -2.48
C THR A 87 -14.85 -9.38 -3.53
N HIS A 88 -14.76 -10.26 -4.54
CA HIS A 88 -13.80 -10.12 -5.63
C HIS A 88 -14.41 -9.33 -6.79
N HIS A 89 -14.06 -8.05 -6.84
CA HIS A 89 -14.50 -7.13 -7.88
C HIS A 89 -13.44 -7.01 -8.99
N VAL A 90 -13.70 -7.63 -10.13
CA VAL A 90 -12.85 -7.51 -11.33
C VAL A 90 -13.03 -6.13 -11.96
N HIS A 91 -14.23 -5.55 -11.84
CA HIS A 91 -14.56 -4.24 -12.36
C HIS A 91 -14.49 -3.13 -11.31
N LEU A 92 -13.33 -2.48 -11.14
CA LEU A 92 -13.19 -1.33 -10.26
C LEU A 92 -13.33 -0.01 -11.02
N ARG A 93 -14.26 0.83 -10.56
CA ARG A 93 -14.40 2.21 -11.06
C ARG A 93 -13.66 3.18 -10.17
N ALA A 94 -13.06 4.17 -10.82
CA ALA A 94 -12.40 5.28 -10.12
C ALA A 94 -13.40 6.26 -9.49
N ALA A 95 -14.62 6.35 -10.02
CA ALA A 95 -15.67 7.24 -9.51
C ALA A 95 -17.06 6.73 -9.95
N THR A 96 -18.11 7.15 -9.24
CA THR A 96 -19.50 6.92 -9.63
C THR A 96 -19.91 7.82 -10.79
N ASN A 97 -20.64 7.28 -11.76
CA ASN A 97 -21.49 8.07 -12.64
C ASN A 97 -22.94 7.65 -12.34
N GLU A 98 -23.89 8.59 -12.30
CA GLU A 98 -25.32 8.35 -12.00
C GLU A 98 -25.97 7.22 -12.84
N ARG A 99 -25.36 6.89 -13.99
CA ARG A 99 -25.83 5.86 -14.92
C ARG A 99 -25.27 4.45 -14.67
N SER A 100 -24.35 4.25 -13.73
CA SER A 100 -23.57 3.01 -13.59
C SER A 100 -23.59 2.46 -12.16
N LYS A 101 -24.19 1.28 -11.95
CA LYS A 101 -24.19 0.52 -10.68
C LYS A 101 -22.86 -0.23 -10.39
N ALA A 102 -21.74 0.25 -10.93
CA ALA A 102 -20.46 -0.44 -10.80
C ALA A 102 -19.78 -0.12 -9.46
N HIS A 103 -19.05 -1.08 -8.91
CA HIS A 103 -18.30 -0.92 -7.67
C HIS A 103 -17.21 0.14 -7.81
N VAL A 104 -17.23 1.13 -6.92
CA VAL A 104 -16.19 2.16 -6.85
C VAL A 104 -15.11 1.67 -5.91
N VAL A 105 -13.86 1.80 -6.34
CA VAL A 105 -12.71 1.38 -5.55
C VAL A 105 -12.68 2.09 -4.20
N THR A 106 -12.41 1.31 -3.15
CA THR A 106 -12.30 1.74 -1.75
C THR A 106 -10.92 1.39 -1.19
N TRP A 107 -10.54 2.01 -0.07
CA TRP A 107 -9.32 1.60 0.65
C TRP A 107 -9.38 0.16 1.15
N CYS A 108 -10.59 -0.37 1.42
CA CYS A 108 -10.80 -1.75 1.80
C CYS A 108 -10.43 -2.71 0.66
N ASP A 109 -10.79 -2.38 -0.58
CA ASP A 109 -10.41 -3.17 -1.77
C ASP A 109 -8.88 -3.25 -1.90
N LEU A 110 -8.18 -2.13 -1.72
CA LEU A 110 -6.72 -2.08 -1.75
C LEU A 110 -6.08 -2.86 -0.60
N GLY A 111 -6.60 -2.68 0.62
CA GLY A 111 -6.07 -3.33 1.82
C GLY A 111 -6.29 -4.84 1.85
N ASN A 112 -7.36 -5.32 1.23
CA ASN A 112 -7.67 -6.75 1.14
C ASN A 112 -6.96 -7.46 -0.01
N TRP A 113 -6.40 -6.70 -0.96
CA TRP A 113 -5.73 -7.24 -2.12
C TRP A 113 -4.39 -7.89 -1.77
N SER A 114 -4.07 -9.00 -2.44
CA SER A 114 -2.72 -9.57 -2.43
C SER A 114 -2.49 -10.43 -3.68
N LEU A 115 -1.23 -10.54 -4.11
CA LEU A 115 -0.84 -11.42 -5.22
C LEU A 115 -1.24 -12.88 -4.97
N LYS A 116 -1.10 -13.37 -3.74
CA LYS A 116 -1.45 -14.75 -3.37
C LYS A 116 -2.95 -15.01 -3.50
N LYS A 117 -3.79 -14.06 -3.09
CA LYS A 117 -5.25 -14.17 -3.28
C LYS A 117 -5.62 -14.15 -4.76
N LEU A 118 -4.96 -13.29 -5.55
CA LEU A 118 -5.19 -13.21 -7.00
C LEU A 118 -4.81 -14.53 -7.69
N GLU A 119 -3.62 -15.05 -7.40
CA GLU A 119 -3.15 -16.36 -7.87
C GLU A 119 -4.17 -17.45 -7.52
N SER A 120 -4.60 -17.51 -6.25
CA SER A 120 -5.59 -18.49 -5.79
C SER A 120 -6.93 -18.34 -6.52
N CYS A 121 -7.35 -17.11 -6.81
CA CYS A 121 -8.55 -16.81 -7.58
C CYS A 121 -8.45 -17.36 -9.01
N TYR A 122 -7.36 -17.08 -9.73
CA TYR A 122 -7.16 -17.58 -11.08
C TYR A 122 -7.02 -19.09 -11.14
N TRP A 123 -6.30 -19.71 -10.21
CA TRP A 123 -6.25 -21.17 -10.11
C TRP A 123 -7.62 -21.76 -9.80
N ARG A 124 -8.39 -21.20 -8.88
CA ARG A 124 -9.74 -21.71 -8.59
C ARG A 124 -10.69 -21.58 -9.79
N ARG A 125 -10.61 -20.46 -10.52
CA ARG A 125 -11.50 -20.15 -11.65
C ARG A 125 -11.06 -20.78 -12.97
N GLY A 126 -9.79 -21.17 -13.07
CA GLY A 126 -9.15 -21.68 -14.29
C GLY A 126 -8.26 -22.90 -14.08
N ALA A 127 -8.41 -23.65 -12.98
CA ALA A 127 -7.69 -24.91 -12.79
C ALA A 127 -8.09 -25.88 -13.90
N GLY A 128 -7.10 -26.37 -14.64
CA GLY A 128 -7.31 -27.22 -15.81
C GLY A 128 -7.70 -26.45 -17.08
N ASP A 129 -7.82 -25.12 -17.04
CA ASP A 129 -8.03 -24.31 -18.23
C ASP A 129 -6.73 -24.25 -19.07
N LEU A 130 -6.91 -24.38 -20.38
CA LEU A 130 -5.86 -24.31 -21.39
C LEU A 130 -5.07 -22.99 -21.34
N ALA A 131 -5.74 -21.88 -21.04
CA ALA A 131 -5.10 -20.57 -20.88
C ALA A 131 -4.11 -20.55 -19.71
N MET A 132 -4.46 -21.18 -18.59
CA MET A 132 -3.55 -21.33 -17.44
C MET A 132 -2.40 -22.27 -17.80
N PHE A 133 -2.68 -23.42 -18.40
CA PHE A 133 -1.63 -24.35 -18.83
C PHE A 133 -0.61 -23.71 -19.78
N ILE A 134 -1.05 -22.98 -20.82
CA ILE A 134 -0.14 -22.35 -21.79
C ILE A 134 0.71 -21.26 -21.13
N THR A 135 0.11 -20.46 -20.26
CA THR A 135 0.84 -19.38 -19.56
C THR A 135 1.81 -19.94 -18.53
N GLU A 136 1.47 -21.04 -17.86
CA GLU A 136 2.40 -21.78 -17.00
C GLU A 136 3.55 -22.37 -17.83
N ALA A 137 3.25 -23.03 -18.95
CA ALA A 137 4.28 -23.60 -19.83
C ALA A 137 5.24 -22.54 -20.40
N ALA A 138 4.76 -21.32 -20.62
CA ALA A 138 5.60 -20.20 -21.07
C ALA A 138 6.43 -19.56 -19.94
N ALA A 139 5.95 -19.58 -18.70
CA ALA A 139 6.59 -18.93 -17.55
C ALA A 139 7.49 -19.87 -16.73
N ALA A 140 7.15 -21.16 -16.68
CA ALA A 140 7.87 -22.15 -15.91
C ALA A 140 9.23 -22.45 -16.56
N PRO A 141 10.30 -22.57 -15.76
CA PRO A 141 11.63 -22.80 -16.29
C PRO A 141 11.86 -24.24 -16.77
N ALA A 142 11.15 -25.20 -16.18
CA ALA A 142 11.24 -26.62 -16.45
C ALA A 142 10.01 -27.34 -15.88
N PHE A 143 9.79 -28.55 -16.39
CA PHE A 143 8.80 -29.50 -15.85
C PHE A 143 9.52 -30.78 -15.44
N GLU A 144 9.31 -31.22 -14.21
CA GLU A 144 9.83 -32.48 -13.68
C GLU A 144 8.65 -33.41 -13.37
N GLY A 145 8.61 -34.58 -14.01
CA GLY A 145 7.48 -35.51 -13.85
C GLY A 145 6.11 -34.92 -14.25
N GLY A 146 6.10 -33.92 -15.14
CA GLY A 146 4.88 -33.21 -15.55
C GLY A 146 4.44 -32.09 -14.60
N VAL A 147 5.22 -31.78 -13.56
CA VAL A 147 4.94 -30.70 -12.61
C VAL A 147 5.92 -29.54 -12.85
N ALA A 148 5.40 -28.31 -12.89
CA ALA A 148 6.23 -27.12 -13.09
C ALA A 148 7.12 -26.85 -11.87
N VAL A 149 8.41 -26.63 -12.10
CA VAL A 149 9.38 -26.32 -11.03
C VAL A 149 9.26 -24.85 -10.60
N VAL A 150 8.84 -24.61 -9.35
CA VAL A 150 8.69 -23.26 -8.78
C VAL A 150 10.03 -22.75 -8.24
N ARG A 151 10.50 -21.61 -8.76
CA ARG A 151 11.70 -20.92 -8.25
C ARG A 151 11.37 -20.01 -7.07
N ALA A 152 12.30 -19.87 -6.14
CA ALA A 152 12.20 -18.90 -5.05
C ALA A 152 12.18 -17.44 -5.59
N GLN A 153 13.09 -17.12 -6.52
CA GLN A 153 13.09 -15.84 -7.21
C GLN A 153 12.23 -15.91 -8.47
N ARG A 154 11.31 -14.95 -8.61
CA ARG A 154 10.37 -14.86 -9.74
C ARG A 154 9.58 -16.17 -9.91
N PRO A 155 8.79 -16.58 -8.91
CA PRO A 155 7.98 -17.78 -8.98
C PRO A 155 7.02 -17.68 -10.18
N HIS A 156 6.98 -18.72 -11.01
CA HIS A 156 6.17 -18.71 -12.22
C HIS A 156 4.66 -18.48 -11.98
N PRO A 157 4.03 -18.91 -10.87
CA PRO A 157 2.61 -18.63 -10.64
C PRO A 157 2.30 -17.13 -10.51
N ILE A 158 3.22 -16.35 -9.94
CA ILE A 158 3.07 -14.89 -9.84
C ILE A 158 3.25 -14.25 -11.23
N ILE A 159 4.24 -14.68 -12.01
CA ILE A 159 4.44 -14.21 -13.39
C ILE A 159 3.21 -14.52 -14.24
N GLN A 160 2.72 -15.76 -14.15
CA GLN A 160 1.55 -16.23 -14.85
C GLN A 160 0.31 -15.40 -14.49
N SER A 161 0.09 -15.12 -13.21
CA SER A 161 -1.02 -14.28 -12.74
C SER A 161 -0.90 -12.85 -13.29
N SER A 162 0.31 -12.28 -13.31
CA SER A 162 0.54 -10.96 -13.91
C SER A 162 0.23 -10.94 -15.41
N ALA A 163 0.72 -11.94 -16.15
CA ALA A 163 0.44 -12.07 -17.59
C ALA A 163 -1.06 -12.24 -17.87
N MET A 164 -1.74 -13.08 -17.07
CA MET A 164 -3.18 -13.30 -17.18
C MET A 164 -3.97 -12.02 -16.91
N ALA A 165 -3.59 -11.26 -15.87
CA ALA A 165 -4.21 -9.96 -15.58
C ALA A 165 -4.05 -8.97 -16.74
N SER A 166 -2.89 -8.94 -17.41
CA SER A 166 -2.67 -8.11 -18.61
C SER A 166 -3.57 -8.53 -19.79
N PHE A 167 -3.76 -9.84 -20.01
CA PHE A 167 -4.70 -10.33 -21.02
C PHE A 167 -6.16 -9.97 -20.68
N ILE A 168 -6.55 -10.09 -19.41
CA ILE A 168 -7.89 -9.76 -18.91
C ILE A 168 -8.22 -8.30 -19.18
N ILE A 169 -7.35 -7.35 -18.81
CA ILE A 169 -7.61 -5.92 -19.04
C ILE A 169 -7.57 -5.55 -20.52
N SER A 170 -6.72 -6.20 -21.31
CA SER A 170 -6.67 -6.00 -22.76
C SER A 170 -7.97 -6.48 -23.44
N ARG A 171 -8.57 -7.55 -22.91
CA ARG A 171 -9.88 -8.07 -23.34
C ARG A 171 -11.04 -7.19 -22.92
N ASN A 172 -10.96 -6.59 -21.73
CA ASN A 172 -11.97 -5.70 -21.20
C ASN A 172 -11.28 -4.64 -20.33
N ARG A 173 -11.16 -3.41 -20.84
CA ARG A 173 -10.53 -2.29 -20.11
C ARG A 173 -11.15 -1.98 -18.75
N CYS A 174 -12.39 -2.43 -18.51
CA CYS A 174 -13.07 -2.25 -17.24
C CYS A 174 -12.63 -3.31 -16.21
N ALA A 175 -12.07 -4.44 -16.64
CA ALA A 175 -11.57 -5.53 -15.80
C ALA A 175 -10.17 -5.18 -15.26
N ASN A 176 -10.14 -4.14 -14.44
CA ASN A 176 -8.92 -3.52 -13.93
C ASN A 176 -8.67 -3.81 -12.45
N GLY A 177 -9.60 -4.47 -11.75
CA GLY A 177 -9.57 -4.68 -10.30
C GLY A 177 -8.52 -5.67 -9.84
N ASP A 178 -8.18 -6.63 -10.69
CA ASP A 178 -7.30 -7.75 -10.35
C ASP A 178 -5.86 -7.32 -10.05
N LEU A 179 -5.29 -6.43 -10.87
CA LEU A 179 -3.89 -6.01 -10.72
C LEU A 179 -3.69 -4.58 -11.22
N ALA A 180 -4.36 -4.22 -12.32
CA ALA A 180 -4.07 -2.99 -13.03
C ALA A 180 -4.38 -1.71 -12.24
N MET A 181 -5.48 -1.67 -11.48
CA MET A 181 -5.82 -0.55 -10.60
C MET A 181 -4.79 -0.42 -9.48
N ILE A 182 -4.46 -1.55 -8.84
CA ILE A 182 -3.50 -1.62 -7.72
C ILE A 182 -2.13 -1.13 -8.15
N LEU A 183 -1.57 -1.67 -9.24
CA LEU A 183 -0.28 -1.24 -9.77
C LEU A 183 -0.31 0.22 -10.24
N GLY A 184 -1.43 0.68 -10.80
CA GLY A 184 -1.60 2.08 -11.19
C GLY A 184 -1.54 3.05 -10.00
N ILE A 185 -2.09 2.66 -8.86
CA ILE A 185 -2.04 3.43 -7.60
C ILE A 185 -0.64 3.31 -6.96
N TRP A 186 -0.04 2.12 -6.98
CA TRP A 186 1.31 1.91 -6.46
C TRP A 186 2.36 2.75 -7.21
N HIS A 187 2.33 2.76 -8.55
CA HIS A 187 3.21 3.62 -9.35
C HIS A 187 2.93 5.12 -9.14
N PHE A 188 1.68 5.49 -8.80
CA PHE A 188 1.39 6.85 -8.37
C PHE A 188 2.11 7.18 -7.06
N ALA A 189 1.97 6.32 -6.05
CA ALA A 189 2.61 6.48 -4.74
C ALA A 189 4.14 6.50 -4.83
N CYS A 190 4.74 5.66 -5.66
CA CYS A 190 6.19 5.62 -5.90
C CYS A 190 6.70 6.79 -6.78
N LYS A 191 5.84 7.76 -7.11
CA LYS A 191 6.17 8.91 -7.98
C LYS A 191 6.83 8.49 -9.31
N SER A 192 6.47 7.33 -9.87
CA SER A 192 7.07 6.86 -11.11
C SER A 192 6.85 7.87 -12.24
N HIS A 193 7.84 7.99 -13.13
CA HIS A 193 7.80 8.92 -14.25
C HIS A 193 6.54 8.72 -15.12
N VAL A 194 6.02 9.81 -15.69
CA VAL A 194 4.79 9.77 -16.50
C VAL A 194 4.93 8.85 -17.71
N ASP A 195 6.12 8.76 -18.30
CA ASP A 195 6.34 7.90 -19.46
C ASP A 195 6.39 6.42 -19.10
N VAL A 196 6.97 6.06 -17.95
CA VAL A 196 6.86 4.69 -17.41
C VAL A 196 5.38 4.36 -17.21
N LYS A 197 4.61 5.30 -16.65
CA LYS A 197 3.16 5.17 -16.49
C LYS A 197 2.43 4.91 -17.82
N ARG A 198 2.76 5.68 -18.85
CA ARG A 198 2.15 5.53 -20.19
C ARG A 198 2.52 4.19 -20.84
N VAL A 199 3.80 3.83 -20.87
CA VAL A 199 4.28 2.59 -21.52
C VAL A 199 3.59 1.36 -20.93
N TYR A 200 3.62 1.20 -19.61
CA TYR A 200 3.02 0.02 -18.99
C TYR A 200 1.50 0.03 -18.99
N CYS A 201 0.86 1.21 -19.06
CA CYS A 201 -0.58 1.29 -19.34
C CYS A 201 -0.91 0.70 -20.72
N HIS A 202 -0.08 0.99 -21.74
CA HIS A 202 -0.24 0.39 -23.07
C HIS A 202 0.07 -1.11 -23.10
N LEU A 203 0.96 -1.59 -22.23
CA LEU A 203 1.23 -3.02 -22.05
C LEU A 203 0.11 -3.75 -21.25
N GLY A 204 -0.95 -3.05 -20.85
CA GLY A 204 -2.03 -3.63 -20.06
C GLY A 204 -1.60 -4.01 -18.64
N ASN A 205 -0.51 -3.47 -18.11
CA ASN A 205 -0.04 -3.81 -16.77
C ASN A 205 -0.72 -2.95 -15.69
N TYR A 206 -1.14 -1.73 -16.03
CA TYR A 206 -1.94 -0.91 -15.11
C TYR A 206 -2.82 0.12 -15.80
N VAL A 207 -3.69 0.75 -15.00
CA VAL A 207 -4.62 1.79 -15.47
C VAL A 207 -3.92 3.11 -15.79
N ALA A 208 -4.57 3.96 -16.58
CA ALA A 208 -4.05 5.29 -16.88
C ALA A 208 -3.85 6.13 -15.60
N ALA A 209 -2.85 7.02 -15.61
CA ALA A 209 -2.55 7.88 -14.47
C ALA A 209 -3.74 8.75 -14.02
N THR A 210 -4.59 9.17 -14.96
CA THR A 210 -5.84 9.88 -14.68
C THR A 210 -6.84 9.02 -13.92
N THR A 211 -6.94 7.74 -14.25
CA THR A 211 -7.77 6.76 -13.55
C THR A 211 -7.26 6.52 -12.13
N SER A 212 -5.95 6.33 -11.92
CA SER A 212 -5.38 6.17 -10.58
C SER A 212 -5.65 7.39 -9.70
N ARG A 213 -5.50 8.60 -10.24
CA ARG A 213 -5.79 9.86 -9.51
C ARG A 213 -7.27 9.98 -9.17
N ALA A 214 -8.16 9.71 -10.12
CA ALA A 214 -9.60 9.74 -9.87
C ALA A 214 -10.01 8.71 -8.80
N ALA A 215 -9.42 7.51 -8.83
CA ALA A 215 -9.62 6.49 -7.81
C ALA A 215 -9.18 6.97 -6.42
N LEU A 216 -7.97 7.53 -6.31
CA LEU A 216 -7.46 8.11 -5.06
C LEU A 216 -8.34 9.24 -4.53
N ASN A 217 -8.83 10.10 -5.42
CA ASN A 217 -9.75 11.18 -5.03
C ASN A 217 -11.07 10.62 -4.50
N SER A 218 -11.65 9.62 -5.18
CA SER A 218 -12.92 9.02 -4.76
C SER A 218 -12.78 8.26 -3.44
N MET A 219 -11.71 7.50 -3.26
CA MET A 219 -11.44 6.80 -1.99
C MET A 219 -11.22 7.79 -0.85
N THR A 220 -10.46 8.86 -1.10
CA THR A 220 -10.26 9.93 -0.11
C THR A 220 -11.57 10.63 0.22
N ALA A 221 -12.40 10.95 -0.77
CA ALA A 221 -13.70 11.58 -0.55
C ALA A 221 -14.61 10.71 0.31
N GLY A 222 -14.73 9.40 0.01
CA GLY A 222 -15.52 8.47 0.81
C GLY A 222 -15.04 8.35 2.25
N SER A 223 -13.73 8.21 2.48
CA SER A 223 -13.19 8.17 3.85
C SER A 223 -13.32 9.49 4.61
N MET A 224 -13.27 10.62 3.90
CA MET A 224 -13.53 11.93 4.52
C MET A 224 -15.00 12.11 4.90
N GLU A 225 -15.93 11.59 4.11
CA GLU A 225 -17.36 11.56 4.46
C GLU A 225 -17.62 10.70 5.69
N GLU A 226 -17.02 9.50 5.75
CA GLU A 226 -17.10 8.61 6.92
C GLU A 226 -16.52 9.28 8.16
N LEU A 227 -15.33 9.89 8.07
CA LEU A 227 -14.73 10.64 9.16
C LEU A 227 -15.65 11.75 9.68
N ARG A 228 -16.25 12.54 8.77
CA ARG A 228 -17.15 13.64 9.16
C ARG A 228 -18.41 13.13 9.84
N ALA A 229 -18.97 12.02 9.36
CA ALA A 229 -20.13 11.38 9.97
C ALA A 229 -19.81 10.88 11.39
N ASP A 230 -18.69 10.18 11.56
CA ASP A 230 -18.22 9.68 12.86
C ASP A 230 -17.95 10.84 13.83
N VAL A 231 -17.25 11.88 13.36
CA VAL A 231 -16.95 13.07 14.16
C VAL A 231 -18.22 13.80 14.59
N GLY A 232 -19.16 14.00 13.65
CA GLY A 232 -20.44 14.64 13.94
C GLY A 232 -21.25 13.88 14.99
N SER A 233 -21.39 12.56 14.81
CA SER A 233 -22.16 11.72 15.74
C SER A 233 -21.57 11.69 17.14
N ALA A 234 -20.25 11.64 17.28
CA ALA A 234 -19.60 11.64 18.60
C ALA A 234 -19.69 13.02 19.29
N LEU A 235 -19.58 14.13 18.54
CA LEU A 235 -19.76 15.47 19.11
C LEU A 235 -21.19 15.67 19.64
N GLU A 236 -22.21 15.17 18.93
CA GLU A 236 -23.60 15.16 19.41
C GLU A 236 -23.77 14.30 20.66
N GLY A 237 -23.02 13.21 20.76
CA GLY A 237 -22.94 12.34 21.94
C GLY A 237 -22.18 12.93 23.13
N GLY A 238 -21.57 14.11 22.99
CA GLY A 238 -20.85 14.77 24.08
C GLY A 238 -19.37 14.38 24.19
N GLU A 239 -18.75 13.87 23.12
CA GLU A 239 -17.37 13.38 23.12
C GLU A 239 -16.50 14.08 22.06
N MET A 240 -15.20 14.18 22.33
CA MET A 240 -14.19 14.57 21.34
C MET A 240 -13.53 13.31 20.77
N PRO A 241 -13.91 12.88 19.55
CA PRO A 241 -13.51 11.56 19.03
C PRO A 241 -12.13 11.56 18.36
N VAL A 242 -11.51 12.72 18.14
CA VAL A 242 -10.31 12.83 17.30
C VAL A 242 -9.29 13.83 17.86
N CYS A 243 -8.02 13.58 17.56
CA CYS A 243 -6.94 14.56 17.68
C CYS A 243 -6.24 14.76 16.34
N LEU A 244 -5.59 15.91 16.18
CA LEU A 244 -4.85 16.27 14.97
C LEU A 244 -3.35 16.11 15.19
N ILE A 245 -2.67 15.38 14.31
CA ILE A 245 -1.21 15.36 14.22
C ILE A 245 -0.80 16.18 13.00
N LEU A 246 0.05 17.18 13.23
CA LEU A 246 0.60 18.07 12.22
C LEU A 246 2.06 17.74 11.94
N ASP A 247 2.42 17.84 10.66
CA ASP A 247 3.81 17.86 10.24
C ASP A 247 3.99 18.83 9.06
N ASN A 248 5.20 19.37 8.95
CA ASN A 248 5.60 20.19 7.81
C ASN A 248 5.95 19.29 6.63
N VAL A 249 5.35 19.55 5.47
CA VAL A 249 5.68 18.82 4.24
C VAL A 249 6.44 19.72 3.30
N GLN A 250 7.57 19.21 2.82
CA GLN A 250 8.45 19.93 1.91
C GLN A 250 8.82 19.03 0.74
N GLU A 251 8.62 19.54 -0.48
CA GLU A 251 9.03 18.86 -1.70
C GLU A 251 9.88 19.80 -2.53
N TYR A 252 11.12 19.38 -2.80
CA TYR A 252 11.97 20.09 -3.74
C TYR A 252 11.59 19.70 -5.15
N PHE A 253 11.02 20.64 -5.89
CA PHE A 253 10.59 20.44 -7.27
C PHE A 253 11.73 20.86 -8.20
N GLU A 254 12.46 19.86 -8.69
CA GLU A 254 13.51 20.06 -9.67
C GLU A 254 12.92 20.26 -11.07
N VAL A 255 13.37 21.32 -11.73
CA VAL A 255 13.02 21.58 -13.12
C VAL A 255 13.87 20.68 -14.01
N ASN A 256 13.27 19.61 -14.53
CA ASN A 256 13.94 18.66 -15.41
C ASN A 256 14.04 19.13 -16.88
N GLU A 257 13.25 20.13 -17.27
CA GLU A 257 13.23 20.67 -18.63
C GLU A 257 13.91 22.04 -18.68
N GLN A 258 14.96 22.16 -19.48
CA GLN A 258 15.66 23.44 -19.69
C GLN A 258 14.73 24.47 -20.34
N GLY A 259 14.45 25.55 -19.63
CA GLY A 259 13.68 26.68 -20.12
C GLY A 259 14.07 27.95 -19.37
N ILE A 260 14.20 29.06 -20.09
CA ILE A 260 14.53 30.36 -19.49
C ILE A 260 13.44 30.71 -18.46
N GLY A 261 13.86 31.03 -17.23
CA GLY A 261 12.97 31.42 -16.14
C GLY A 261 12.41 30.26 -15.30
N ARG A 262 12.71 29.00 -15.63
CA ARG A 262 12.36 27.87 -14.77
C ARG A 262 13.47 27.65 -13.73
N GLN A 263 13.11 27.73 -12.46
CA GLN A 263 14.02 27.51 -11.33
C GLN A 263 13.46 26.40 -10.45
N ASN A 264 14.36 25.66 -9.80
CA ASN A 264 13.95 24.70 -8.79
C ASN A 264 13.21 25.42 -7.66
N GLU A 265 12.12 24.83 -7.20
CA GLU A 265 11.26 25.44 -6.20
C GLU A 265 11.11 24.49 -5.01
N LEU A 266 11.33 25.00 -3.79
CA LEU A 266 10.95 24.26 -2.59
C LEU A 266 9.48 24.55 -2.30
N LYS A 267 8.61 23.57 -2.57
CA LYS A 267 7.21 23.64 -2.19
C LYS A 267 7.10 23.28 -0.72
N VAL A 268 6.51 24.18 0.05
CA VAL A 268 6.29 24.02 1.50
C VAL A 268 4.80 24.00 1.75
N GLY A 269 4.36 23.13 2.65
CA GLY A 269 2.99 23.05 3.10
C GLY A 269 2.88 22.36 4.45
N THR A 270 1.67 22.11 4.89
CA THR A 270 1.38 21.39 6.13
C THR A 270 0.54 20.16 5.82
N ALA A 271 0.89 19.03 6.43
CA ALA A 271 0.10 17.82 6.41
C ALA A 271 -0.56 17.61 7.78
N GLY A 272 -1.79 17.12 7.75
CA GLY A 272 -2.56 16.76 8.92
C GLY A 272 -2.95 15.29 8.85
N THR A 273 -2.92 14.61 9.99
CA THR A 273 -3.54 13.29 10.17
C THR A 273 -4.49 13.36 11.34
N SER A 274 -5.76 13.02 11.10
CA SER A 274 -6.74 12.82 12.17
C SER A 274 -6.53 11.45 12.78
N ILE A 275 -6.45 11.37 14.10
CA ILE A 275 -6.33 10.12 14.84
C ILE A 275 -7.56 9.97 15.72
N VAL A 276 -8.22 8.81 15.61
CA VAL A 276 -9.36 8.48 16.47
C VAL A 276 -8.87 8.25 17.90
N LEU A 277 -9.44 9.01 18.81
CA LEU A 277 -9.27 8.89 20.24
C LEU A 277 -10.23 7.80 20.75
N ASP A 278 -9.66 6.80 21.38
CA ASP A 278 -10.38 5.59 21.78
C ASP A 278 -10.02 5.24 23.22
N GLU A 279 -11.04 4.89 24.01
CA GLU A 279 -11.01 4.66 25.46
C GLU A 279 -10.66 5.90 26.28
N CYS A 280 -11.07 7.08 25.83
CA CYS A 280 -10.94 8.29 26.63
C CYS A 280 -11.91 8.24 27.83
N ALA A 281 -11.45 8.66 29.00
CA ALA A 281 -12.32 8.76 30.16
C ALA A 281 -13.46 9.76 29.87
N PRO A 282 -14.69 9.52 30.37
CA PRO A 282 -15.78 10.48 30.22
C PRO A 282 -15.37 11.86 30.74
N GLY A 283 -15.61 12.90 29.94
CA GLY A 283 -15.22 14.28 30.28
C GLY A 283 -13.73 14.60 30.16
N ALA A 284 -12.89 13.69 29.65
CA ALA A 284 -11.44 13.93 29.52
C ALA A 284 -11.07 15.17 28.67
N PHE A 285 -11.97 15.59 27.78
CA PHE A 285 -11.82 16.75 26.91
C PHE A 285 -12.81 17.87 27.25
N ASP A 286 -13.40 17.90 28.44
CA ASP A 286 -14.29 19.00 28.85
C ASP A 286 -13.50 20.33 28.92
N ALA A 287 -13.88 21.30 28.08
CA ALA A 287 -13.22 22.59 28.03
C ALA A 287 -13.46 23.41 29.32
N LYS A 288 -14.64 23.31 29.91
CA LYS A 288 -14.99 24.04 31.12
C LYS A 288 -14.20 23.51 32.32
N ASP A 289 -14.12 22.20 32.55
CA ASP A 289 -13.30 21.63 33.62
C ASP A 289 -11.83 22.07 33.48
N HIS A 290 -11.32 22.07 32.24
CA HIS A 290 -9.97 22.58 31.97
C HIS A 290 -9.81 24.05 32.35
N HIS A 291 -10.70 24.93 31.88
CA HIS A 291 -10.63 26.36 32.18
C HIS A 291 -10.79 26.65 33.67
N ASP A 292 -11.69 25.94 34.36
CA ASP A 292 -11.89 26.06 35.80
C ASP A 292 -10.60 25.69 36.56
N ARG A 293 -9.90 24.63 36.14
CA ARG A 293 -8.59 24.24 36.72
C ARG A 293 -7.48 25.24 36.38
N VAL A 294 -7.45 25.77 35.15
CA VAL A 294 -6.49 26.80 34.76
C VAL A 294 -6.70 28.07 35.58
N ALA A 295 -7.95 28.46 35.82
CA ALA A 295 -8.31 29.62 36.63
C ALA A 295 -7.89 29.47 38.10
N LYS A 296 -7.98 28.26 38.67
CA LYS A 296 -7.44 27.96 40.01
C LYS A 296 -5.92 28.13 40.09
N ASN A 297 -5.23 28.04 38.95
CA ASN A 297 -3.78 28.25 38.82
C ASN A 297 -2.95 27.42 39.82
N GLU A 298 -3.39 26.18 40.09
CA GLU A 298 -2.72 25.25 41.02
C GLU A 298 -1.28 24.95 40.58
N ARG A 299 -0.98 25.09 39.28
CA ARG A 299 0.38 24.98 38.73
C ARG A 299 1.38 25.94 39.38
N ARG A 300 0.93 27.08 39.94
CA ARG A 300 1.81 28.00 40.69
C ARG A 300 2.39 27.36 41.96
N LEU A 301 1.73 26.33 42.49
CA LEU A 301 2.16 25.60 43.68
C LEU A 301 3.04 24.40 43.34
N LEU A 302 3.23 24.10 42.06
CA LEU A 302 4.06 23.00 41.61
C LEU A 302 5.53 23.32 41.90
N THR A 303 6.13 22.59 42.83
CA THR A 303 7.56 22.71 43.16
C THR A 303 8.37 21.66 42.42
N HIS A 304 9.69 21.89 42.35
CA HIS A 304 10.63 20.88 41.88
C HIS A 304 10.48 19.56 42.66
N ASP A 305 10.38 19.65 43.99
CA ASP A 305 10.29 18.47 44.85
C ASP A 305 8.99 17.70 44.61
N ALA A 306 7.87 18.41 44.41
CA ALA A 306 6.60 17.77 44.04
C ALA A 306 6.69 17.04 42.70
N LEU A 307 7.36 17.63 41.70
CA LEU A 307 7.60 16.97 40.41
C LEU A 307 8.54 15.77 40.53
N PHE A 308 9.58 15.88 41.34
CA PHE A 308 10.52 14.81 41.59
C PHE A 308 9.86 13.65 42.32
N ASP A 309 9.03 13.93 43.33
CA ASP A 309 8.29 12.94 44.10
C ASP A 309 7.19 12.24 43.29
N ASP A 310 6.66 12.91 42.25
CA ASP A 310 5.71 12.32 41.29
C ASP A 310 6.37 11.32 40.32
N LEU A 311 7.71 11.31 40.22
CA LEU A 311 8.43 10.33 39.41
C LEU A 311 8.33 8.93 40.03
N ASP A 312 7.90 7.97 39.23
CA ASP A 312 7.84 6.58 39.65
C ASP A 312 9.22 5.92 39.62
N PHE A 313 10.07 6.25 40.60
CA PHE A 313 11.39 5.65 40.76
C PHE A 313 11.36 4.11 40.81
N PRO A 314 10.42 3.44 41.49
CA PRO A 314 10.32 1.98 41.45
C PRO A 314 10.17 1.43 40.02
N HIS A 315 9.38 2.08 39.18
CA HIS A 315 9.22 1.72 37.78
C HIS A 315 10.48 2.01 36.97
N LEU A 316 11.08 3.20 37.12
CA LEU A 316 12.32 3.57 36.43
C LEU A 316 13.47 2.58 36.74
N ARG A 317 13.62 2.16 38.00
CA ARG A 317 14.59 1.14 38.42
C ARG A 317 14.37 -0.23 37.79
N ARG A 318 13.17 -0.52 37.29
CA ARG A 318 12.87 -1.75 36.52
C ARG A 318 13.14 -1.58 35.03
N VAL A 319 12.82 -0.42 34.47
CA VAL A 319 12.90 -0.13 33.03
C VAL A 319 14.33 0.14 32.58
N ILE A 320 15.08 0.96 33.32
CA ILE A 320 16.43 1.40 32.93
C ILE A 320 17.40 0.22 32.75
N PRO A 321 17.49 -0.75 33.69
CA PRO A 321 18.37 -1.91 33.51
C PRO A 321 17.98 -2.77 32.31
N LEU A 322 16.69 -2.87 31.97
CA LEU A 322 16.23 -3.62 30.80
C LEU A 322 16.67 -2.97 29.49
N HIS A 323 16.71 -1.64 29.42
CA HIS A 323 17.26 -0.94 28.25
C HIS A 323 18.77 -1.22 28.10
N TRP A 324 19.53 -1.16 29.20
CA TRP A 324 20.95 -1.52 29.17
C TRP A 324 21.18 -2.98 28.80
N ALA A 325 20.41 -3.91 29.38
CA ALA A 325 20.47 -5.31 29.02
C ALA A 325 20.19 -5.52 27.53
N ARG A 326 19.16 -4.86 26.99
CA ARG A 326 18.83 -4.93 25.56
C ARG A 326 19.98 -4.44 24.68
N VAL A 327 20.57 -3.29 24.99
CA VAL A 327 21.73 -2.75 24.26
C VAL A 327 22.90 -3.73 24.28
N LEU A 328 23.22 -4.32 25.44
CA LEU A 328 24.29 -5.32 25.57
C LEU A 328 24.00 -6.59 24.76
N VAL A 329 22.75 -7.05 24.75
CA VAL A 329 22.32 -8.23 24.01
C VAL A 329 22.34 -8.00 22.50
N GLU A 330 21.90 -6.84 22.03
CA GLU A 330 21.95 -6.48 20.61
C GLU A 330 23.39 -6.26 20.12
N PHE A 331 24.27 -5.73 20.98
CA PHE A 331 25.68 -5.49 20.65
C PHE A 331 26.52 -6.78 20.59
N SER A 332 26.23 -7.77 21.45
CA SER A 332 27.02 -9.01 21.55
C SER A 332 26.25 -10.23 21.02
N PRO A 333 26.70 -10.86 19.91
CA PRO A 333 26.04 -12.02 19.32
C PRO A 333 25.81 -13.19 20.29
N HIS A 334 26.68 -13.35 21.29
CA HIS A 334 26.61 -14.42 22.29
C HIS A 334 25.34 -14.35 23.16
N PHE A 335 24.72 -13.17 23.28
CA PHE A 335 23.53 -12.98 24.11
C PHE A 335 22.23 -12.90 23.32
N LEU A 336 22.26 -12.96 21.97
CA LEU A 336 21.07 -12.91 21.12
C LEU A 336 19.93 -13.86 21.55
N PRO A 337 20.19 -15.10 22.05
CA PRO A 337 19.12 -15.97 22.56
C PRO A 337 18.28 -15.34 23.68
N LEU A 338 18.81 -14.36 24.42
CA LEU A 338 18.10 -13.68 25.51
C LEU A 338 17.18 -12.53 25.03
N LEU A 339 17.28 -12.13 23.76
CA LEU A 339 16.53 -10.97 23.24
C LEU A 339 15.02 -11.14 23.39
N ASN A 340 14.51 -12.35 23.12
CA ASN A 340 13.08 -12.65 23.26
C ASN A 340 12.61 -12.55 24.72
N SER A 341 13.42 -13.02 25.67
CA SER A 341 13.12 -12.92 27.11
C SER A 341 13.11 -11.48 27.58
N ILE A 342 14.09 -10.66 27.15
CA ILE A 342 14.14 -9.22 27.47
C ILE A 342 12.93 -8.50 26.85
N ALA A 343 12.61 -8.80 25.59
CA ALA A 343 11.45 -8.22 24.92
C ALA A 343 10.12 -8.64 25.58
N ALA A 344 10.04 -9.84 26.15
CA ALA A 344 8.88 -10.27 26.93
C ALA A 344 8.73 -9.45 28.21
N LEU A 345 9.84 -9.17 28.91
CA LEU A 345 9.83 -8.34 30.13
C LEU A 345 9.29 -6.93 29.85
N PHE A 346 9.69 -6.29 28.75
CA PHE A 346 9.14 -4.99 28.32
C PHE A 346 7.63 -5.02 28.05
N ARG A 347 7.06 -6.18 27.73
CA ARG A 347 5.65 -6.37 27.40
C ARG A 347 4.79 -6.84 28.58
N SER A 348 5.41 -7.24 29.70
CA SER A 348 4.74 -7.78 30.88
C SER A 348 4.66 -6.78 32.02
N SER A 349 3.62 -6.90 32.86
CA SER A 349 3.58 -6.24 34.16
C SER A 349 4.75 -6.73 35.02
N PRO A 350 5.42 -5.86 35.80
CA PRO A 350 5.07 -4.47 36.10
C PRO A 350 5.82 -3.42 35.26
N VAL A 351 6.51 -3.84 34.20
CA VAL A 351 7.26 -2.93 33.30
C VAL A 351 6.31 -2.30 32.28
N ALA A 352 5.44 -3.09 31.67
CA ALA A 352 4.43 -2.59 30.76
C ALA A 352 3.26 -1.94 31.54
N ARG A 353 3.24 -0.61 31.66
CA ARG A 353 2.15 0.14 32.34
C ARG A 353 1.01 0.57 31.43
N ARG A 354 1.35 1.19 30.30
CA ARG A 354 0.39 1.74 29.32
C ARG A 354 0.56 1.04 27.97
N ARG A 355 0.66 -0.30 28.01
CA ARG A 355 0.80 -1.09 26.79
C ARG A 355 -0.48 -0.99 25.98
N MET A 356 -0.33 -0.76 24.68
CA MET A 356 -1.43 -0.89 23.74
C MET A 356 -2.00 -2.31 23.79
N ARG A 357 -3.33 -2.45 23.81
CA ARG A 357 -4.00 -3.77 23.84
C ARG A 357 -3.52 -4.63 22.66
N GLU A 358 -3.41 -5.93 22.88
CA GLU A 358 -3.02 -6.86 21.82
C GLU A 358 -3.99 -6.77 20.64
N GLY A 359 -3.46 -6.68 19.42
CA GLY A 359 -4.26 -6.54 18.20
C GLY A 359 -4.90 -5.17 17.97
N ARG A 360 -4.80 -4.21 18.91
CA ARG A 360 -5.33 -2.85 18.70
C ARG A 360 -4.51 -2.15 17.62
N LYS A 361 -5.21 -1.57 16.65
CA LYS A 361 -4.65 -0.70 15.61
C LYS A 361 -5.24 0.69 15.79
N MET A 362 -4.37 1.69 15.81
CA MET A 362 -4.79 3.09 15.79
C MET A 362 -5.47 3.37 14.45
N LYS A 363 -6.67 3.94 14.48
CA LYS A 363 -7.35 4.42 13.29
C LYS A 363 -6.86 5.84 13.01
N GLY A 364 -6.19 6.01 11.88
CA GLY A 364 -5.72 7.31 11.41
C GLY A 364 -6.28 7.59 10.02
N GLN A 365 -6.73 8.82 9.80
CA GLN A 365 -7.20 9.33 8.52
C GLN A 365 -6.30 10.49 8.08
N PRO A 366 -5.49 10.31 7.03
CA PRO A 366 -4.75 11.41 6.41
C PRO A 366 -5.73 12.48 5.92
N LEU A 367 -5.42 13.73 6.20
CA LEU A 367 -6.15 14.90 5.71
C LEU A 367 -5.45 15.45 4.47
N GLY A 368 -6.21 16.15 3.63
CA GLY A 368 -5.67 16.85 2.47
C GLY A 368 -4.66 17.91 2.90
N THR A 369 -3.45 17.85 2.36
CA THR A 369 -2.39 18.83 2.64
C THR A 369 -2.80 20.23 2.17
N ASN A 370 -2.40 21.26 2.90
CA ASN A 370 -2.55 22.65 2.48
C ASN A 370 -1.19 23.33 2.23
N GLY A 371 -1.19 24.37 1.41
CA GLY A 371 0.01 25.15 1.08
C GLY A 371 0.40 26.16 2.17
N GLU A 372 -0.16 26.03 3.37
CA GLU A 372 0.10 26.95 4.47
C GLU A 372 1.42 26.62 5.15
N ARG A 373 2.14 27.67 5.55
CA ARG A 373 3.42 27.55 6.25
C ARG A 373 3.18 27.47 7.75
N SER A 374 3.34 26.27 8.31
CA SER A 374 3.21 26.03 9.75
C SER A 374 4.19 26.85 10.61
N THR A 375 5.27 27.36 10.01
CA THR A 375 6.25 28.23 10.69
C THR A 375 5.74 29.65 10.95
N GLU A 376 4.75 30.11 10.17
CA GLU A 376 4.15 31.43 10.30
C GLU A 376 2.88 31.34 11.16
N THR A 377 2.71 32.22 12.16
CA THR A 377 1.56 32.16 13.08
C THR A 377 0.21 32.17 12.35
N GLN A 378 0.07 33.05 11.35
CA GLN A 378 -1.16 33.13 10.54
C GLN A 378 -1.33 31.91 9.62
N GLY A 379 -0.22 31.39 9.07
CA GLY A 379 -0.23 30.17 8.27
C GLY A 379 -0.69 28.97 9.09
N MET A 380 -0.18 28.82 10.31
CA MET A 380 -0.61 27.78 11.24
C MET A 380 -2.11 27.89 11.59
N GLU A 381 -2.62 29.10 11.83
CA GLU A 381 -4.06 29.30 12.10
C GLU A 381 -4.92 28.83 10.93
N ARG A 382 -4.58 29.24 9.70
CA ARG A 382 -5.30 28.83 8.49
C ARG A 382 -5.18 27.33 8.24
N ALA A 383 -4.00 26.75 8.47
CA ALA A 383 -3.77 25.32 8.33
C ALA A 383 -4.67 24.52 9.28
N VAL A 384 -4.71 24.88 10.56
CA VAL A 384 -5.55 24.19 11.54
C VAL A 384 -7.02 24.33 11.20
N LYS A 385 -7.50 25.54 10.88
CA LYS A 385 -8.90 25.77 10.50
C LYS A 385 -9.30 24.97 9.26
N ASP A 386 -8.42 24.87 8.28
CA ASP A 386 -8.63 24.02 7.11
C ASP A 386 -8.78 22.54 7.52
N PHE A 387 -7.88 22.01 8.34
CA PHE A 387 -8.00 20.63 8.83
C PHE A 387 -9.29 20.40 9.66
N GLU A 388 -9.67 21.35 10.51
CA GLU A 388 -10.92 21.27 11.29
C GLU A 388 -12.14 21.19 10.37
N ASN A 389 -12.18 22.01 9.32
CA ASN A 389 -13.22 21.95 8.30
C ASN A 389 -13.20 20.61 7.55
N GLN A 390 -12.02 20.09 7.24
CA GLN A 390 -11.89 18.78 6.60
C GLN A 390 -12.48 17.68 7.49
N MET A 391 -12.18 17.67 8.78
CA MET A 391 -12.71 16.71 9.76
C MET A 391 -14.21 16.89 10.04
N GLY A 392 -14.84 17.99 9.61
CA GLY A 392 -16.24 18.29 9.89
C GLY A 392 -16.50 18.77 11.31
N LEU A 393 -15.47 19.34 11.97
CA LEU A 393 -15.61 19.87 13.32
C LEU A 393 -16.53 21.10 13.30
N ASN A 394 -17.73 20.96 13.87
CA ASN A 394 -18.69 22.05 13.97
C ASN A 394 -18.21 23.09 15.02
N PRO A 395 -18.01 24.36 14.64
CA PRO A 395 -17.54 25.39 15.56
C PRO A 395 -18.42 25.61 16.80
N GLU A 396 -19.72 25.33 16.72
CA GLU A 396 -20.64 25.52 17.85
C GLU A 396 -20.55 24.38 18.86
N LEU A 397 -20.53 23.13 18.37
CA LEU A 397 -20.39 21.95 19.24
C LEU A 397 -18.99 21.84 19.84
N THR A 398 -17.96 22.24 19.11
CA THR A 398 -16.56 22.16 19.56
C THR A 398 -16.20 23.15 20.66
N LYS A 399 -17.00 24.19 20.92
CA LYS A 399 -16.79 25.13 22.04
C LYS A 399 -16.85 24.45 23.41
N ALA A 400 -17.53 23.31 23.53
CA ALA A 400 -17.61 22.55 24.77
C ALA A 400 -16.36 21.68 25.03
N PHE A 401 -15.50 21.48 24.01
CA PHE A 401 -14.42 20.50 24.06
C PHE A 401 -13.04 21.10 23.87
N LEU A 402 -12.04 20.48 24.50
CA LEU A 402 -10.64 20.67 24.17
C LEU A 402 -10.31 19.91 22.90
N PHE A 403 -9.77 20.61 21.91
CA PHE A 403 -9.21 19.99 20.72
C PHE A 403 -7.71 19.79 20.88
N TRP A 404 -7.28 18.53 20.79
CA TRP A 404 -5.88 18.15 21.00
C TRP A 404 -5.12 18.16 19.67
N ILE A 405 -4.09 18.97 19.61
CA ILE A 405 -3.19 19.12 18.45
C ILE A 405 -1.80 18.64 18.85
N ARG A 406 -1.17 17.88 17.97
CA ARG A 406 0.14 17.26 18.16
C ARG A 406 1.02 17.54 16.96
N GLY A 407 2.33 17.39 17.11
CA GLY A 407 3.28 17.55 16.02
C GLY A 407 4.71 17.63 16.52
N ASP A 408 5.62 18.11 15.67
CA ASP A 408 6.99 18.38 16.05
C ASP A 408 7.11 19.57 17.04
N GLY A 409 8.32 19.81 17.53
CA GLY A 409 8.59 20.90 18.49
C GLY A 409 8.25 22.28 17.93
N ALA A 410 8.46 22.50 16.63
CA ALA A 410 8.12 23.76 15.96
C ALA A 410 6.60 23.96 15.89
N SER A 411 5.85 22.94 15.51
CA SER A 411 4.38 22.96 15.45
C SER A 411 3.79 23.21 16.84
N TYR A 412 4.29 22.50 17.86
CA TYR A 412 3.90 22.73 19.26
C TYR A 412 4.12 24.19 19.69
N ALA A 413 5.32 24.73 19.46
CA ALA A 413 5.65 26.11 19.82
C ALA A 413 4.76 27.13 19.08
N ASN A 414 4.44 26.87 17.81
CA ASN A 414 3.59 27.76 17.02
C ASN A 414 2.12 27.71 17.44
N ILE A 415 1.57 26.55 17.81
CA ILE A 415 0.21 26.46 18.36
C ILE A 415 0.11 27.20 19.70
N LEU A 416 1.11 27.07 20.59
CA LEU A 416 1.14 27.83 21.84
C LEU A 416 1.20 29.34 21.60
N ARG A 417 2.04 29.76 20.66
CA ARG A 417 2.16 31.16 20.23
C ARG A 417 0.82 31.67 19.69
N LEU A 418 0.16 30.89 18.83
CA LEU A 418 -1.14 31.22 18.27
C LEU A 418 -2.20 31.36 19.37
N THR A 419 -2.26 30.41 20.31
CA THR A 419 -3.16 30.47 21.46
C THR A 419 -2.95 31.75 22.27
N LYS A 420 -1.70 32.15 22.49
CA LYS A 420 -1.36 33.39 23.22
C LYS A 420 -1.82 34.66 22.47
N TYR A 421 -1.65 34.71 21.15
CA TYR A 421 -2.05 35.87 20.34
C TYR A 421 -3.56 35.96 20.11
N CYS A 422 -4.23 34.82 20.02
CA CYS A 422 -5.67 34.75 19.78
C CYS A 422 -6.50 34.79 21.08
N ALA A 423 -5.90 34.55 22.24
CA ALA A 423 -6.60 34.59 23.52
C ALA A 423 -7.38 35.90 23.78
N PRO A 424 -6.82 37.11 23.52
CA PRO A 424 -7.56 38.36 23.77
C PRO A 424 -8.80 38.56 22.90
N ILE A 425 -8.80 37.96 21.70
CA ILE A 425 -9.87 38.10 20.70
C ILE A 425 -10.79 36.86 20.64
N GLY A 426 -10.49 35.81 21.39
CA GLY A 426 -11.30 34.60 21.48
C GLY A 426 -11.41 33.78 20.20
N THR A 427 -10.51 33.96 19.22
CA THR A 427 -10.64 33.35 17.87
C THR A 427 -10.02 31.95 17.74
N PHE A 428 -9.28 31.49 18.75
CA PHE A 428 -8.65 30.17 18.77
C PHE A 428 -8.76 29.49 20.16
N PRO A 429 -9.98 29.39 20.75
CA PRO A 429 -10.16 28.85 22.08
C PRO A 429 -10.05 27.32 22.09
N ASN A 430 -9.84 26.78 23.29
CA ASN A 430 -9.92 25.34 23.61
C ASN A 430 -8.97 24.45 22.82
N LYS A 431 -7.78 24.96 22.44
CA LYS A 431 -6.75 24.14 21.80
C LYS A 431 -5.69 23.76 22.82
N VAL A 432 -5.37 22.47 22.87
CA VAL A 432 -4.27 21.95 23.69
C VAL A 432 -3.24 21.36 22.75
N ALA A 433 -1.98 21.74 22.94
CA ALA A 433 -0.88 21.25 22.12
C ALA A 433 0.04 20.33 22.92
N THR A 434 0.54 19.27 22.30
CA THR A 434 1.65 18.47 22.85
C THR A 434 2.65 18.10 21.77
N PRO A 435 3.96 18.08 22.03
CA PRO A 435 4.90 17.50 21.09
C PRO A 435 4.66 15.99 20.96
N GLU A 436 4.91 15.45 19.78
CA GLU A 436 4.90 14.01 19.55
C GLU A 436 6.13 13.36 20.18
N ILE A 437 5.92 12.24 20.87
CA ILE A 437 6.94 11.59 21.69
C ILE A 437 8.14 11.16 20.85
N TRP A 438 7.92 10.72 19.60
CA TRP A 438 9.01 10.33 18.71
C TRP A 438 9.89 11.51 18.29
N HIS A 439 9.34 12.73 18.19
CA HIS A 439 10.15 13.92 17.94
C HIS A 439 10.98 14.28 19.18
N THR A 440 10.40 14.16 20.38
CA THR A 440 11.14 14.43 21.63
C THR A 440 12.31 13.48 21.85
N GLY A 441 12.12 12.18 21.57
CA GLY A 441 13.21 11.20 21.71
C GLY A 441 14.37 11.45 20.74
N ALA A 442 14.08 11.85 19.49
CA ALA A 442 15.11 12.22 18.53
C ALA A 442 15.88 13.49 18.95
N THR A 443 15.16 14.50 19.44
CA THR A 443 15.79 15.73 19.96
C THR A 443 16.66 15.45 21.18
N ASP A 444 16.17 14.69 22.15
CA ASP A 444 16.93 14.34 23.36
C ASP A 444 18.19 13.53 23.04
N LEU A 445 18.09 12.57 22.10
CA LEU A 445 19.25 11.81 21.62
C LEU A 445 20.28 12.75 20.97
N ASN A 446 19.84 13.68 20.13
CA ASN A 446 20.71 14.66 19.49
C ASN A 446 21.37 15.59 20.51
N SER A 447 20.63 16.05 21.53
CA SER A 447 21.16 16.87 22.61
C SER A 447 22.18 16.10 23.46
N PHE A 448 21.92 14.83 23.78
CA PHE A 448 22.88 13.98 24.48
C PHE A 448 24.18 13.79 23.68
N LEU A 449 24.08 13.52 22.37
CA LEU A 449 25.24 13.38 21.47
C LEU A 449 26.05 14.68 21.31
N GLN A 450 25.40 15.85 21.44
CA GLN A 450 26.11 17.14 21.43
C GLN A 450 26.86 17.41 22.74
N VAL A 451 26.29 17.02 23.89
CA VAL A 451 26.91 17.22 25.22
C VAL A 451 28.02 16.20 25.48
N TYR A 452 27.85 14.98 24.99
CA TYR A 452 28.86 13.93 25.04
C TYR A 452 29.37 13.64 23.64
N PRO A 453 30.32 14.44 23.11
CA PRO A 453 30.96 14.13 21.84
C PRO A 453 31.72 12.83 22.02
N ILE A 454 31.08 11.71 21.68
CA ILE A 454 31.78 10.46 21.38
C ILE A 454 32.69 10.84 20.23
N SER A 455 34.00 10.82 20.50
CA SER A 455 35.05 11.22 19.57
C SER A 455 34.97 10.38 18.29
N HIS A 456 34.15 10.83 17.34
CA HIS A 456 34.08 10.21 16.03
C HIS A 456 35.40 10.49 15.32
N ARG A 457 36.22 9.43 15.21
CA ARG A 457 37.15 9.29 14.07
C ARG A 457 36.36 9.64 12.81
N LYS A 458 36.85 10.66 12.10
CA LYS A 458 36.34 11.12 10.81
C LYS A 458 35.95 9.93 9.92
N GLY A 459 34.69 9.88 9.46
CA GLY A 459 34.36 9.14 8.23
C GLY A 459 33.13 8.24 8.20
N VAL A 460 32.28 8.16 9.23
CA VAL A 460 31.04 7.34 9.13
C VAL A 460 29.88 8.11 9.76
N SER A 461 28.95 8.61 8.94
CA SER A 461 27.66 9.09 9.45
C SER A 461 26.82 7.87 9.86
N LEU A 462 26.35 7.87 11.10
CA LEU A 462 25.51 6.82 11.68
C LEU A 462 24.06 6.85 11.16
N GLU A 463 23.68 7.86 10.35
CA GLU A 463 22.42 7.86 9.60
C GLU A 463 22.32 6.67 8.62
N SER A 464 23.45 6.04 8.28
CA SER A 464 23.50 4.90 7.34
C SER A 464 23.14 3.53 7.95
N ARG A 465 22.85 3.43 9.26
CA ARG A 465 22.64 2.12 9.93
C ARG A 465 21.40 1.98 10.83
N LEU A 466 20.52 2.97 10.87
CA LEU A 466 19.22 2.85 11.55
C LEU A 466 18.11 2.75 10.50
N PRO A 467 17.33 1.65 10.43
CA PRO A 467 16.19 1.57 9.55
C PRO A 467 14.99 2.23 10.24
N MET A 468 14.96 3.56 10.26
CA MET A 468 13.72 4.33 10.46
C MET A 468 13.98 5.83 10.25
N THR A 469 13.68 6.30 9.04
CA THR A 469 13.00 7.59 8.74
C THR A 469 12.74 7.64 7.24
N LEU A 470 11.47 7.77 6.84
CA LEU A 470 11.07 8.27 5.54
C LEU A 470 11.48 9.75 5.46
N SER A 471 12.74 10.01 5.17
CA SER A 471 13.22 11.29 4.68
C SER A 471 13.63 11.07 3.24
N THR A 472 12.84 11.61 2.30
CA THR A 472 13.15 11.57 0.88
C THR A 472 14.30 12.53 0.58
N ARG A 473 15.54 12.04 0.75
CA ARG A 473 16.68 12.49 -0.02
C ARG A 473 17.01 11.43 -1.05
N THR A 474 16.81 11.77 -2.32
CA THR A 474 17.34 11.05 -3.47
C THR A 474 18.86 11.09 -3.41
N GLN A 475 19.48 9.98 -2.97
CA GLN A 475 20.84 9.64 -3.36
C GLN A 475 20.79 8.36 -4.18
N ASP A 476 21.35 8.44 -5.38
CA ASP A 476 21.57 7.31 -6.28
C ASP A 476 22.30 6.18 -5.57
N HIS A 477 21.57 5.11 -5.26
CA HIS A 477 22.16 3.85 -4.82
C HIS A 477 21.93 2.76 -5.86
N ARG A 478 23.04 2.31 -6.46
CA ARG A 478 23.11 1.04 -7.21
C ARG A 478 22.75 -0.09 -6.23
N PHE A 479 21.69 -0.81 -6.54
CA PHE A 479 21.26 -1.98 -5.77
C PHE A 479 22.39 -3.01 -5.66
N THR A 480 22.74 -3.38 -4.43
CA THR A 480 23.58 -4.56 -4.16
C THR A 480 22.72 -5.70 -3.65
N ARG A 481 23.23 -6.92 -3.79
CA ARG A 481 22.51 -8.20 -3.75
C ARG A 481 21.86 -8.57 -2.40
N THR A 482 22.07 -7.78 -1.35
CA THR A 482 21.61 -8.05 0.03
C THR A 482 20.26 -7.44 0.41
N ASP A 483 19.69 -6.54 -0.39
CA ASP A 483 18.43 -5.85 -0.05
C ASP A 483 17.15 -6.60 -0.49
N LEU A 484 17.28 -7.76 -1.15
CA LEU A 484 16.16 -8.52 -1.71
C LEU A 484 15.53 -9.55 -0.75
N ASP A 485 16.16 -9.84 0.39
CA ASP A 485 15.67 -10.89 1.31
C ASP A 485 14.67 -10.37 2.36
N ALA A 486 14.36 -9.06 2.38
CA ALA A 486 13.45 -8.46 3.36
C ALA A 486 11.95 -8.45 2.96
N PHE A 487 11.59 -9.03 1.80
CA PHE A 487 10.19 -9.07 1.32
C PHE A 487 9.51 -10.44 1.47
N ALA A 488 10.05 -11.32 2.31
CA ALA A 488 9.47 -12.64 2.56
C ALA A 488 9.29 -12.94 4.05
N ILE A 489 8.34 -12.24 4.72
CA ILE A 489 7.55 -12.76 5.85
C ILE A 489 6.13 -12.20 5.74
#